data_AF-E4YPK7-F1
#
_entry.id   AF-E4YPK7-F1
#
_cell.length_a   1.000
_cell.length_b   1.000
_cell.length_c   1.000
_cell.angle_alpha   90.00
_cell.angle_beta   90.00
_cell.angle_gamma   90.00
#
_symmetry.space_group_name_H-M   'P 1'
#
loop_
_entity.id
_entity.type
_entity.pdbx_description
1 polymer ?
#
loop_
_entity_poly.entity_id
_entity_poly.type
_entity_poly.pdbx_seq_one_letter_code
_entity_poly.pdbx_strand_id
1 'polypeptide(L)'
;MGFGKKKSGLSQVNAWIKAKSRKSMREKDSSSASSIGSRRKESTSTSVGNLTNEFLDFLDQTPSPWHVAAVSKKKLLQSGFVELKESQDWNIKPNMKFFFQREALTAAFVVGSDWKPGNEFCPVAGHIDSPGLRLRQKSDISHDGSIKISMEMYGGGLWHTWFDRELTLSGLAIIRTPSGQMEKKLVTLDRPVGSIPNLCVHLGVDELKDGFKPRKEDHMNMILGRSKTSDPKKEYPTSLIGKHPQELLLLIAQHLNVQAADIVDLDLCFSTYQNANVGGINDEYIYSGRLDNLTTCYERVSLLL
;
A
#
# COMPACT_ATOMS: atom_id res chain seq x y z
N MET A 1 -15.42 31.11 52.50
CA MET A 1 -16.18 30.59 51.34
C MET A 1 -15.17 30.22 50.26
N GLY A 2 -15.10 28.93 49.91
CA GLY A 2 -13.93 28.30 49.30
C GLY A 2 -13.83 28.40 47.77
N PHE A 3 -12.59 28.40 47.30
CA PHE A 3 -12.18 28.28 45.90
C PHE A 3 -12.45 26.87 45.35
N GLY A 4 -13.05 26.78 44.16
CA GLY A 4 -13.21 25.54 43.39
C GLY A 4 -12.62 25.66 41.98
N LYS A 5 -11.42 25.10 41.78
CA LYS A 5 -10.77 24.94 40.46
C LYS A 5 -11.47 23.84 39.65
N LYS A 6 -11.93 24.15 38.42
CA LYS A 6 -12.33 23.13 37.42
C LYS A 6 -11.08 22.44 36.86
N LYS A 7 -11.00 21.11 37.02
CA LYS A 7 -9.98 20.25 36.41
C LYS A 7 -10.30 20.00 34.93
N SER A 8 -9.24 19.90 34.14
CA SER A 8 -9.17 19.78 32.69
C SER A 8 -9.53 18.38 32.15
N GLY A 9 -10.13 18.32 30.96
CA GLY A 9 -10.45 17.11 30.20
C GLY A 9 -9.24 16.33 29.65
N LEU A 10 -8.02 16.65 30.08
CA LEU A 10 -6.78 15.96 29.68
C LEU A 10 -6.54 14.63 30.44
N SER A 11 -7.26 14.36 31.54
CA SER A 11 -7.05 13.10 32.29
C SER A 11 -7.81 11.91 31.70
N GLN A 12 -8.88 12.12 30.94
CA GLN A 12 -9.68 11.04 30.36
C GLN A 12 -9.05 10.46 29.07
N VAL A 13 -8.36 11.29 28.27
CA VAL A 13 -7.69 10.84 27.03
C VAL A 13 -6.45 9.99 27.35
N ASN A 14 -5.71 10.33 28.40
CA ASN A 14 -4.53 9.56 28.83
C ASN A 14 -4.88 8.20 29.46
N ALA A 15 -6.10 8.04 30.00
CA ALA A 15 -6.57 6.76 30.52
C ALA A 15 -6.92 5.77 29.41
N TRP A 16 -7.42 6.26 28.26
CA TRP A 16 -7.78 5.42 27.12
C TRP A 16 -6.54 4.86 26.38
N ILE A 17 -5.48 5.67 26.25
CA ILE A 17 -4.21 5.25 25.62
C ILE A 17 -3.47 4.20 26.46
N LYS A 18 -3.48 4.31 27.80
CA LYS A 18 -2.88 3.30 28.69
C LYS A 18 -3.63 1.96 28.72
N ALA A 19 -4.94 1.95 28.44
CA ALA A 19 -5.74 0.73 28.42
C ALA A 19 -5.45 -0.15 27.18
N LYS A 20 -5.15 0.45 26.02
CA LYS A 20 -4.76 -0.30 24.80
C LYS A 20 -3.35 -0.91 24.90
N SER A 21 -2.40 -0.21 25.51
CA SER A 21 -1.02 -0.70 25.68
C SER A 21 -0.91 -1.90 26.64
N ARG A 22 -1.82 -2.05 27.61
CA ARG A 22 -1.82 -3.19 28.54
C ARG A 22 -2.48 -4.46 27.98
N LYS A 23 -3.30 -4.35 26.93
CA LYS A 23 -4.01 -5.49 26.33
C LYS A 23 -3.15 -6.30 25.35
N SER A 24 -1.95 -5.83 24.98
CA SER A 24 -1.03 -6.56 24.08
C SER A 24 0.09 -7.33 24.80
N MET A 25 0.06 -7.45 26.13
CA MET A 25 1.13 -8.10 26.91
C MET A 25 0.67 -9.18 27.90
N ARG A 26 -0.57 -9.67 27.80
CA ARG A 26 -1.01 -10.85 28.56
C ARG A 26 -1.89 -11.73 27.67
N GLU A 27 -1.30 -12.81 27.18
CA GLU A 27 -1.89 -14.16 27.14
C GLU A 27 -0.86 -15.13 26.53
N LYS A 28 0.03 -15.60 27.39
CA LYS A 28 0.64 -16.93 27.30
C LYS A 28 0.14 -17.71 28.52
N ASP A 29 -0.25 -18.95 28.28
CA ASP A 29 -0.59 -20.02 29.21
C ASP A 29 -1.93 -19.97 29.94
N SER A 30 -2.88 -20.81 29.51
CA SER A 30 -3.25 -22.03 30.25
C SER A 30 -4.39 -22.80 29.59
N SER A 31 -4.29 -24.12 29.70
CA SER A 31 -5.22 -25.15 29.27
C SER A 31 -6.39 -25.32 30.25
N SER A 32 -7.59 -25.59 29.74
CA SER A 32 -8.52 -26.60 30.27
C SER A 32 -9.80 -26.67 29.43
N ALA A 33 -10.36 -27.87 29.40
CA ALA A 33 -11.29 -28.39 28.42
C ALA A 33 -12.74 -27.94 28.59
N SER A 34 -13.48 -27.90 27.47
CA SER A 34 -14.84 -28.44 27.44
C SER A 34 -15.15 -29.01 26.05
N SER A 35 -15.41 -30.30 26.03
CA SER A 35 -15.89 -31.08 24.89
C SER A 35 -17.40 -30.90 24.71
N ILE A 36 -17.89 -30.82 23.47
CA ILE A 36 -19.02 -31.61 22.92
C ILE A 36 -19.24 -31.13 21.47
N GLY A 37 -19.19 -32.05 20.51
CA GLY A 37 -19.54 -31.78 19.12
C GLY A 37 -18.65 -32.47 18.09
N SER A 38 -18.62 -33.80 18.12
CA SER A 38 -17.99 -34.61 17.07
C SER A 38 -18.66 -34.36 15.71
N ARG A 39 -17.94 -33.71 14.80
CA ARG A 39 -18.10 -33.90 13.35
C ARG A 39 -16.70 -33.95 12.76
N ARG A 40 -16.31 -35.15 12.30
CA ARG A 40 -15.15 -35.36 11.44
C ARG A 40 -15.24 -34.39 10.26
N LYS A 41 -14.39 -33.36 10.23
CA LYS A 41 -14.05 -32.65 8.99
C LYS A 41 -12.88 -33.42 8.39
N GLU A 42 -13.14 -34.04 7.26
CA GLU A 42 -12.13 -34.66 6.41
C GLU A 42 -11.06 -33.66 6.02
N SER A 43 -9.84 -34.17 5.98
CA SER A 43 -8.56 -33.47 5.99
C SER A 43 -8.12 -32.93 4.62
N THR A 44 -9.03 -32.33 3.86
CA THR A 44 -8.72 -31.63 2.59
C THR A 44 -8.76 -30.11 2.72
N SER A 45 -9.22 -29.56 3.85
CA SER A 45 -9.42 -28.11 4.01
C SER A 45 -8.19 -27.32 4.49
N THR A 46 -7.08 -27.97 4.82
CA THR A 46 -5.91 -27.29 5.42
C THR A 46 -4.96 -26.69 4.37
N SER A 47 -4.85 -27.30 3.19
CA SER A 47 -3.97 -26.81 2.12
C SER A 47 -4.53 -25.60 1.39
N VAL A 48 -5.83 -25.63 1.05
CA VAL A 48 -6.51 -24.51 0.38
C VAL A 48 -6.60 -23.28 1.29
N GLY A 49 -6.94 -23.47 2.57
CA GLY A 49 -6.99 -22.37 3.54
C GLY A 49 -5.63 -21.68 3.75
N ASN A 50 -4.53 -22.44 3.71
CA ASN A 50 -3.19 -21.87 3.80
C ASN A 50 -2.83 -21.04 2.56
N LEU A 51 -3.10 -21.54 1.34
CA LEU A 51 -2.84 -20.80 0.11
C LEU A 51 -3.65 -19.49 0.03
N THR A 52 -4.93 -19.54 0.42
CA THR A 52 -5.77 -18.35 0.45
C THR A 52 -5.20 -17.29 1.39
N ASN A 53 -4.83 -17.65 2.62
CA ASN A 53 -4.25 -16.69 3.57
C ASN A 53 -2.92 -16.12 3.06
N GLU A 54 -2.04 -16.94 2.49
CA GLU A 54 -0.78 -16.47 1.91
C GLU A 54 -0.98 -15.49 0.74
N PHE A 55 -2.03 -15.67 -0.05
CA PHE A 55 -2.37 -14.76 -1.14
C PHE A 55 -2.98 -13.45 -0.62
N LEU A 56 -3.86 -13.50 0.38
CA LEU A 56 -4.39 -12.29 1.03
C LEU A 56 -3.27 -11.47 1.67
N ASP A 57 -2.37 -12.13 2.39
CA ASP A 57 -1.17 -11.51 2.98
C ASP A 57 -0.29 -10.87 1.90
N PHE A 58 -0.16 -11.51 0.73
CA PHE A 58 0.57 -10.94 -0.39
C PHE A 58 -0.10 -9.68 -0.92
N LEU A 59 -1.42 -9.68 -1.12
CA LEU A 59 -2.17 -8.52 -1.62
C LEU A 59 -2.08 -7.32 -0.67
N ASP A 60 -2.13 -7.55 0.64
CA ASP A 60 -2.02 -6.52 1.67
C ASP A 60 -0.60 -5.97 1.78
N GLN A 61 0.42 -6.81 1.61
CA GLN A 61 1.82 -6.40 1.60
C GLN A 61 2.24 -5.71 0.29
N THR A 62 1.41 -5.72 -0.74
CA THR A 62 1.74 -5.19 -2.08
C THR A 62 0.78 -4.09 -2.56
N PRO A 63 0.65 -2.98 -1.83
CA PRO A 63 -0.24 -1.88 -2.22
C PRO A 63 0.24 -1.07 -3.44
N SER A 64 1.50 -1.24 -3.86
CA SER A 64 2.07 -0.60 -5.05
C SER A 64 3.04 -1.53 -5.81
N PRO A 65 3.36 -1.24 -7.08
CA PRO A 65 4.36 -2.00 -7.85
C PRO A 65 5.72 -2.09 -7.15
N TRP A 66 6.13 -1.01 -6.46
CA TRP A 66 7.36 -0.97 -5.68
C TRP A 66 7.36 -2.00 -4.54
N HIS A 67 6.21 -2.22 -3.90
CA HIS A 67 6.04 -3.22 -2.86
C HIS A 67 5.99 -4.64 -3.45
N VAL A 68 5.35 -4.83 -4.61
CA VAL A 68 5.37 -6.13 -5.32
C VAL A 68 6.81 -6.56 -5.60
N ALA A 69 7.64 -5.65 -6.11
CA ALA A 69 9.06 -5.91 -6.36
C ALA A 69 9.81 -6.27 -5.08
N ALA A 70 9.62 -5.51 -4.00
CA ALA A 70 10.31 -5.76 -2.73
C ALA A 70 9.91 -7.10 -2.07
N VAL A 71 8.61 -7.43 -2.07
CA VAL A 71 8.09 -8.71 -1.57
C VAL A 71 8.60 -9.87 -2.43
N SER A 72 8.58 -9.73 -3.76
CA SER A 72 9.10 -10.75 -4.68
C SER A 72 10.59 -11.01 -4.46
N LYS A 73 11.40 -9.95 -4.34
CA LYS A 73 12.83 -10.06 -4.00
C LYS A 73 13.06 -10.83 -2.71
N LYS A 74 12.32 -10.49 -1.64
CA LYS A 74 12.42 -11.18 -0.36
C LYS A 74 12.12 -12.67 -0.50
N LYS A 75 11.02 -13.04 -1.17
CA LYS A 75 10.63 -14.44 -1.41
C LYS A 75 11.66 -15.21 -2.23
N LEU A 76 12.19 -14.61 -3.31
CA LEU A 76 13.21 -15.21 -4.17
C LEU A 76 14.50 -15.48 -3.40
N LEU A 77 15.00 -14.50 -2.65
CA LEU A 77 16.19 -14.66 -1.80
C LEU A 77 16.01 -15.77 -0.75
N GLN A 78 14.85 -15.81 -0.09
CA GLN A 78 14.52 -16.85 0.88
C GLN A 78 14.45 -18.26 0.26
N SER A 79 14.20 -18.35 -1.05
CA SER A 79 14.09 -19.61 -1.80
C SER A 79 15.40 -20.00 -2.51
N GLY A 80 16.51 -19.36 -2.14
CA GLY A 80 17.86 -19.68 -2.62
C GLY A 80 18.21 -19.08 -3.99
N PHE A 81 17.45 -18.10 -4.49
CA PHE A 81 17.82 -17.40 -5.71
C PHE A 81 18.98 -16.44 -5.45
N VAL A 82 19.89 -16.34 -6.43
CA VAL A 82 21.00 -15.39 -6.43
C VAL A 82 20.56 -14.10 -7.16
N GLU A 83 20.69 -12.96 -6.48
CA GLU A 83 20.45 -11.66 -7.10
C GLU A 83 21.59 -11.31 -8.07
N LEU A 84 21.25 -11.08 -9.32
CA LEU A 84 22.13 -10.56 -10.35
C LEU A 84 21.99 -9.03 -10.41
N LYS A 85 23.12 -8.33 -10.54
CA LYS A 85 23.16 -6.88 -10.76
C LYS A 85 23.36 -6.61 -12.25
N GLU A 86 22.46 -5.84 -12.87
CA GLU A 86 22.55 -5.48 -14.30
C GLU A 86 23.88 -4.76 -14.63
N SER A 87 24.54 -4.14 -13.66
CA SER A 87 25.81 -3.44 -13.82
C SER A 87 27.05 -4.35 -13.73
N GLN A 88 26.88 -5.67 -13.61
CA GLN A 88 27.97 -6.64 -13.43
C GLN A 88 27.86 -7.75 -14.47
N ASP A 89 28.99 -8.39 -14.79
CA ASP A 89 28.99 -9.60 -15.60
C ASP A 89 28.30 -10.75 -14.88
N TRP A 90 27.49 -11.52 -15.60
CA TRP A 90 26.72 -12.62 -15.04
C TRP A 90 27.39 -13.97 -15.32
N ASN A 91 27.56 -14.77 -14.27
CA ASN A 91 28.03 -16.15 -14.38
C ASN A 91 26.87 -17.12 -14.16
N ILE A 92 26.16 -17.43 -15.23
CA ILE A 92 24.97 -18.29 -15.21
C ILE A 92 25.38 -19.76 -15.36
N LYS A 93 24.96 -20.61 -14.41
CA LYS A 93 25.30 -22.05 -14.40
C LYS A 93 24.04 -22.92 -14.33
N PRO A 94 24.06 -24.13 -14.91
CA PRO A 94 23.02 -25.13 -14.69
C PRO A 94 22.77 -25.42 -13.21
N ASN A 95 21.55 -25.82 -12.88
CA ASN A 95 21.08 -26.10 -11.51
C ASN A 95 21.12 -24.91 -10.55
N MET A 96 21.20 -23.68 -11.07
CA MET A 96 21.15 -22.47 -10.25
C MET A 96 19.89 -21.65 -10.53
N LYS A 97 19.48 -20.89 -9.51
CA LYS A 97 18.31 -20.01 -9.53
C LYS A 97 18.79 -18.56 -9.45
N PHE A 98 18.31 -17.71 -10.36
CA PHE A 98 18.74 -16.32 -10.45
C PHE A 98 17.57 -15.37 -10.61
N PHE A 99 17.75 -14.12 -10.19
CA PHE A 99 16.82 -13.05 -10.51
C PHE A 99 17.56 -11.72 -10.62
N PHE A 100 16.99 -10.76 -11.34
CA PHE A 100 17.42 -9.37 -11.31
C PHE A 100 16.21 -8.45 -11.19
N GLN A 101 16.47 -7.21 -10.77
CA GLN A 101 15.46 -6.16 -10.70
C GLN A 101 15.95 -4.89 -11.36
N ARG A 102 15.04 -4.28 -12.11
CA ARG A 102 15.20 -2.94 -12.68
C ARG A 102 14.00 -2.11 -12.28
N GLU A 103 14.20 -1.20 -11.33
CA GLU A 103 13.10 -0.47 -10.69
C GLU A 103 12.06 -1.45 -10.10
N ALA A 104 10.79 -1.35 -10.48
CA ALA A 104 9.75 -2.28 -10.03
C ALA A 104 9.72 -3.61 -10.83
N LEU A 105 10.41 -3.70 -11.97
CA LEU A 105 10.44 -4.93 -12.76
C LEU A 105 11.27 -6.00 -12.03
N THR A 106 10.72 -7.21 -11.94
CA THR A 106 11.41 -8.40 -11.42
C THR A 106 11.40 -9.48 -12.50
N ALA A 107 12.58 -9.99 -12.83
CA ALA A 107 12.74 -11.15 -13.70
C ALA A 107 13.52 -12.23 -12.95
N ALA A 108 12.96 -13.43 -12.88
CA ALA A 108 13.53 -14.57 -12.17
C ALA A 108 13.51 -15.80 -13.08
N PHE A 109 14.53 -16.64 -12.97
CA PHE A 109 14.67 -17.84 -13.80
C PHE A 109 15.48 -18.93 -13.08
N VAL A 110 15.22 -20.17 -13.45
CA VAL A 110 15.95 -21.36 -12.99
C VAL A 110 16.59 -22.02 -14.20
N VAL A 111 17.89 -22.33 -14.10
CA VAL A 111 18.64 -22.97 -15.18
C VAL A 111 18.55 -24.48 -15.01
N GLY A 112 17.93 -25.16 -15.96
CA GLY A 112 17.81 -26.63 -15.95
C GLY A 112 19.19 -27.32 -15.95
N SER A 113 19.24 -28.53 -15.41
CA SER A 113 20.46 -29.36 -15.31
C SER A 113 21.18 -29.54 -16.64
N ASP A 114 20.41 -29.76 -17.70
CA ASP A 114 20.91 -30.08 -19.05
C ASP A 114 20.82 -28.90 -20.01
N TRP A 115 20.52 -27.70 -19.48
CA TRP A 115 20.41 -26.50 -20.29
C TRP A 115 21.78 -26.13 -20.87
N LYS A 116 21.79 -25.83 -22.17
CA LYS A 116 22.97 -25.35 -22.91
C LYS A 116 22.56 -24.13 -23.75
N PRO A 117 23.50 -23.22 -24.06
CA PRO A 117 23.23 -22.14 -25.00
C PRO A 117 22.64 -22.69 -26.31
N GLY A 118 21.48 -22.15 -26.71
CA GLY A 118 20.70 -22.62 -27.85
C GLY A 118 19.45 -23.42 -27.48
N ASN A 119 19.33 -23.89 -26.24
CA ASN A 119 18.10 -24.51 -25.74
C ASN A 119 16.98 -23.47 -25.55
N GLU A 120 15.75 -23.97 -25.46
CA GLU A 120 14.54 -23.15 -25.33
C GLU A 120 14.38 -22.51 -23.94
N PHE A 121 13.51 -21.51 -23.88
CA PHE A 121 13.02 -20.88 -22.65
C PHE A 121 11.53 -21.18 -22.50
N CYS A 122 11.06 -21.33 -21.26
CA CYS A 122 9.64 -21.39 -20.94
C CYS A 122 9.24 -20.12 -20.17
N PRO A 123 9.07 -18.96 -20.85
CA PRO A 123 8.76 -17.71 -20.18
C PRO A 123 7.31 -17.70 -19.70
N VAL A 124 7.12 -17.18 -18.50
CA VAL A 124 5.81 -16.75 -17.99
C VAL A 124 5.91 -15.27 -17.65
N ALA A 125 4.86 -14.51 -17.95
CA ALA A 125 4.84 -13.08 -17.74
C ALA A 125 3.51 -12.65 -17.10
N GLY A 126 3.59 -11.57 -16.34
CA GLY A 126 2.47 -10.83 -15.80
C GLY A 126 2.90 -9.39 -15.56
N HIS A 127 1.94 -8.49 -15.36
CA HIS A 127 2.20 -7.11 -14.95
C HIS A 127 1.83 -6.90 -13.49
N ILE A 128 2.58 -6.03 -12.81
CA ILE A 128 2.50 -5.79 -11.36
C ILE A 128 1.81 -4.46 -11.01
N ASP A 129 1.50 -3.67 -12.03
CA ASP A 129 0.69 -2.47 -11.92
C ASP A 129 -0.79 -2.80 -12.06
N SER A 130 -1.61 -1.94 -11.48
CA SER A 130 -3.07 -1.97 -11.61
C SER A 130 -3.56 -0.55 -11.88
N PRO A 131 -4.67 -0.38 -12.61
CA PRO A 131 -5.29 0.93 -12.73
C PRO A 131 -5.58 1.54 -11.35
N GLY A 132 -5.25 2.82 -11.17
CA GLY A 132 -5.35 3.45 -9.87
C GLY A 132 -5.07 4.94 -9.88
N LEU A 133 -5.09 5.54 -8.69
CA LEU A 133 -4.82 6.95 -8.51
C LEU A 133 -3.36 7.15 -8.08
N ARG A 134 -2.66 8.10 -8.71
CA ARG A 134 -1.29 8.50 -8.37
C ARG A 134 -1.23 9.96 -7.96
N LEU A 135 -0.25 10.31 -7.14
CA LEU A 135 0.03 11.69 -6.80
C LEU A 135 0.63 12.41 -8.00
N ARG A 136 0.09 13.57 -8.37
CA ARG A 136 0.72 14.41 -9.40
C ARG A 136 2.01 15.04 -8.89
N GLN A 137 2.95 15.30 -9.79
CA GLN A 137 4.21 16.01 -9.49
C GLN A 137 4.01 17.38 -8.82
N LYS A 138 2.91 18.06 -9.16
CA LYS A 138 2.38 19.21 -8.42
C LYS A 138 0.94 18.89 -8.05
N SER A 139 0.75 18.45 -6.82
CA SER A 139 -0.54 17.98 -6.33
C SER A 139 -1.27 19.00 -5.46
N ASP A 140 -0.59 20.02 -4.93
CA ASP A 140 -1.25 20.96 -4.02
C ASP A 140 -2.27 21.83 -4.76
N ILE A 141 -3.55 21.63 -4.40
CA ILE A 141 -4.70 22.42 -4.86
C ILE A 141 -5.53 22.90 -3.65
N SER A 142 -4.88 22.99 -2.48
CA SER A 142 -5.50 23.40 -1.23
C SER A 142 -6.02 24.84 -1.33
N HIS A 143 -7.24 25.04 -0.86
CA HIS A 143 -7.92 26.34 -0.81
C HIS A 143 -8.93 26.33 0.33
N ASP A 144 -9.29 27.52 0.82
CA ASP A 144 -10.34 27.73 1.83
C ASP A 144 -10.16 26.90 3.11
N GLY A 145 -8.91 26.68 3.53
CA GLY A 145 -8.56 25.89 4.71
C GLY A 145 -8.75 24.37 4.56
N SER A 146 -9.11 23.89 3.37
CA SER A 146 -9.13 22.47 3.02
C SER A 146 -7.80 22.04 2.42
N ILE A 147 -7.26 20.92 2.92
CA ILE A 147 -6.06 20.31 2.37
C ILE A 147 -6.52 19.34 1.28
N LYS A 148 -6.18 19.65 0.03
CA LYS A 148 -6.62 18.89 -1.14
C LYS A 148 -5.43 18.55 -2.01
N ILE A 149 -5.49 17.38 -2.62
CA ILE A 149 -4.50 16.97 -3.62
C ILE A 149 -5.14 16.61 -4.94
N SER A 150 -4.49 17.03 -6.02
CA SER A 150 -4.81 16.59 -7.36
C SER A 150 -4.15 15.25 -7.67
N MET A 151 -4.90 14.45 -8.41
CA MET A 151 -4.61 13.04 -8.63
C MET A 151 -4.46 12.77 -10.12
N GLU A 152 -3.56 11.86 -10.46
CA GLU A 152 -3.42 11.32 -11.80
C GLU A 152 -4.13 9.96 -11.87
N MET A 153 -4.90 9.76 -12.92
CA MET A 153 -5.57 8.49 -13.22
C MET A 153 -4.64 7.64 -14.07
N TYR A 154 -4.07 6.63 -13.46
CA TYR A 154 -3.18 5.68 -14.12
C TYR A 154 -3.99 4.50 -14.66
N GLY A 155 -3.89 4.24 -15.97
CA GLY A 155 -4.58 3.13 -16.64
C GLY A 155 -6.08 3.37 -16.89
N GLY A 156 -6.81 2.29 -17.18
CA GLY A 156 -8.24 2.29 -17.55
C GLY A 156 -9.19 2.03 -16.37
N GLY A 157 -9.01 2.73 -15.25
CA GLY A 157 -9.77 2.45 -14.01
C GLY A 157 -11.25 2.79 -14.08
N LEU A 158 -12.05 2.08 -13.27
CA LEU A 158 -13.46 2.39 -13.01
C LEU A 158 -13.57 3.52 -11.97
N TRP A 159 -13.32 4.75 -12.38
CA TRP A 159 -13.11 5.89 -11.46
C TRP A 159 -14.24 6.15 -10.47
N HIS A 160 -15.48 5.83 -10.82
CA HIS A 160 -16.62 5.99 -9.92
C HIS A 160 -16.54 5.10 -8.67
N THR A 161 -15.82 3.97 -8.70
CA THR A 161 -15.69 3.07 -7.53
C THR A 161 -14.76 3.60 -6.43
N TRP A 162 -14.01 4.67 -6.73
CA TRP A 162 -13.06 5.30 -5.83
C TRP A 162 -13.69 6.39 -4.95
N PHE A 163 -14.90 6.83 -5.29
CA PHE A 163 -15.63 7.80 -4.48
C PHE A 163 -16.08 7.18 -3.15
N ASP A 164 -16.11 8.00 -2.10
CA ASP A 164 -16.53 7.67 -0.74
C ASP A 164 -15.81 6.45 -0.13
N ARG A 165 -14.61 6.13 -0.63
CA ARG A 165 -13.73 5.13 -0.03
C ARG A 165 -12.78 5.79 0.95
N GLU A 166 -12.47 5.08 2.04
CA GLU A 166 -11.31 5.35 2.85
C GLU A 166 -10.06 5.05 2.03
N LEU A 167 -9.32 6.07 1.63
CA LEU A 167 -8.11 5.92 0.84
C LEU A 167 -6.87 6.06 1.74
N THR A 168 -5.89 5.19 1.51
CA THR A 168 -4.53 5.31 2.02
C THR A 168 -3.56 5.54 0.86
N LEU A 169 -2.29 5.80 1.18
CA LEU A 169 -1.21 5.94 0.20
C LEU A 169 -0.08 4.95 0.46
N SER A 170 0.57 4.56 -0.62
CA SER A 170 1.80 3.79 -0.60
C SER A 170 2.66 4.15 -1.82
N GLY A 171 3.93 3.76 -1.85
CA GLY A 171 4.78 4.01 -2.99
C GLY A 171 6.25 4.12 -2.62
N LEU A 172 6.92 5.06 -3.26
CA LEU A 172 8.35 5.29 -3.14
C LEU A 172 8.64 6.77 -2.85
N ALA A 173 9.55 7.03 -1.92
CA ALA A 173 10.17 8.33 -1.72
C ALA A 173 11.66 8.25 -2.07
N ILE A 174 12.14 9.23 -2.82
CA ILE A 174 13.58 9.45 -3.00
C ILE A 174 14.01 10.43 -1.92
N ILE A 175 14.94 10.00 -1.07
CA ILE A 175 15.49 10.81 0.00
C ILE A 175 16.97 11.09 -0.24
N ARG A 176 17.44 12.24 0.24
CA ARG A 176 18.86 12.55 0.38
C ARG A 176 19.31 12.17 1.79
N THR A 177 20.30 11.30 1.89
CA THR A 177 20.89 10.92 3.18
C THR A 177 21.77 12.04 3.74
N PRO A 178 22.14 12.00 5.04
CA PRO A 178 23.11 12.94 5.61
C PRO A 178 24.48 12.93 4.92
N SER A 179 24.85 11.82 4.26
CA SER A 179 26.08 11.73 3.45
C SER A 179 25.94 12.35 2.05
N GLY A 180 24.76 12.86 1.69
CA GLY A 180 24.46 13.48 0.39
C GLY A 180 24.04 12.50 -0.70
N GLN A 181 24.03 11.19 -0.42
CA GLN A 181 23.63 10.14 -1.36
C GLN A 181 22.10 10.09 -1.52
N MET A 182 21.63 9.60 -2.67
CA MET A 182 20.20 9.36 -2.90
C MET A 182 19.83 7.93 -2.52
N GLU A 183 18.76 7.78 -1.75
CA GLU A 183 18.22 6.48 -1.35
C GLU A 183 16.73 6.42 -1.69
N LYS A 184 16.28 5.23 -2.12
CA LYS A 184 14.88 4.92 -2.38
C LYS A 184 14.29 4.25 -1.14
N LYS A 185 13.24 4.83 -0.56
CA LYS A 185 12.50 4.25 0.56
C LYS A 185 11.05 3.98 0.19
N LEU A 186 10.57 2.79 0.54
CA LEU A 186 9.15 2.46 0.43
C LEU A 186 8.35 3.22 1.47
N VAL A 187 7.18 3.71 1.06
CA VAL A 187 6.20 4.39 1.92
C VAL A 187 4.94 3.52 1.96
N THR A 188 4.43 3.20 3.14
CA THR A 188 3.10 2.59 3.31
C THR A 188 2.44 3.12 4.57
N LEU A 189 1.38 3.89 4.41
CA LEU A 189 0.63 4.40 5.56
C LEU A 189 -0.45 3.41 5.97
N ASP A 190 -0.34 2.88 7.18
CA ASP A 190 -1.34 2.00 7.79
C ASP A 190 -2.44 2.83 8.51
N ARG A 191 -3.09 3.69 7.74
CA ARG A 191 -4.32 4.41 8.14
C ARG A 191 -4.98 5.07 6.93
N PRO A 192 -6.30 5.32 6.96
CA PRO A 192 -6.94 6.24 6.02
C PRO A 192 -6.33 7.63 6.12
N VAL A 193 -6.08 8.27 4.97
CA VAL A 193 -5.50 9.62 4.87
C VAL A 193 -6.40 10.61 4.16
N GLY A 194 -7.35 10.14 3.37
CA GLY A 194 -8.28 11.00 2.65
C GLY A 194 -9.38 10.21 1.95
N SER A 195 -10.25 10.94 1.26
CA SER A 195 -11.31 10.38 0.42
C SER A 195 -11.67 11.33 -0.71
N ILE A 196 -12.26 10.78 -1.77
CA ILE A 196 -12.86 11.55 -2.87
C ILE A 196 -14.38 11.55 -2.60
N PRO A 197 -14.95 12.64 -2.08
CA PRO A 197 -16.36 12.66 -1.71
C PRO A 197 -17.27 12.79 -2.92
N ASN A 198 -18.41 12.10 -2.91
CA ASN A 198 -19.51 12.40 -3.82
C ASN A 198 -20.15 13.76 -3.51
N LEU A 199 -20.67 14.41 -4.55
CA LEU A 199 -21.62 15.50 -4.38
C LEU A 199 -22.93 14.93 -3.81
N CYS A 200 -23.55 15.64 -2.87
CA CYS A 200 -24.85 15.27 -2.34
C CYS A 200 -25.87 15.14 -3.48
N VAL A 201 -26.62 14.03 -3.51
CA VAL A 201 -27.61 13.75 -4.57
C VAL A 201 -28.57 14.92 -4.79
N HIS A 202 -29.01 15.59 -3.73
CA HIS A 202 -29.92 16.74 -3.77
C HIS A 202 -29.41 17.93 -4.60
N LEU A 203 -28.08 18.04 -4.77
CA LEU A 203 -27.43 19.14 -5.50
C LEU A 203 -27.09 18.78 -6.95
N GLY A 204 -27.19 17.50 -7.33
CA GLY A 204 -26.76 16.99 -8.64
C GLY A 204 -27.79 16.08 -9.32
N VAL A 205 -29.06 16.15 -8.92
CA VAL A 205 -30.13 15.25 -9.41
C VAL A 205 -30.22 15.28 -10.94
N ASP A 206 -30.08 16.44 -11.56
CA ASP A 206 -30.16 16.58 -13.02
C ASP A 206 -28.94 15.99 -13.74
N GLU A 207 -27.76 16.08 -13.15
CA GLU A 207 -26.49 15.61 -13.72
C GLU A 207 -26.38 14.08 -13.67
N LEU A 208 -27.11 13.44 -12.76
CA LEU A 208 -27.15 11.97 -12.61
C LEU A 208 -28.11 11.29 -13.60
N LYS A 209 -29.01 12.03 -14.26
CA LYS A 209 -30.01 11.45 -15.19
C LYS A 209 -29.37 10.69 -16.34
N ASP A 210 -28.25 11.19 -16.86
CA ASP A 210 -27.48 10.56 -17.96
C ASP A 210 -26.34 9.65 -17.47
N GLY A 211 -26.38 9.27 -16.19
CA GLY A 211 -25.37 8.48 -15.51
C GLY A 211 -24.29 9.31 -14.82
N PHE A 212 -23.67 8.75 -13.78
CA PHE A 212 -22.60 9.41 -13.05
C PHE A 212 -21.32 9.52 -13.89
N LYS A 213 -21.01 10.73 -14.36
CA LYS A 213 -19.86 11.04 -15.24
C LYS A 213 -18.95 12.07 -14.57
N PRO A 214 -18.14 11.68 -13.58
CA PRO A 214 -17.26 12.63 -12.90
C PRO A 214 -16.22 13.18 -13.88
N ARG A 215 -16.06 14.52 -13.89
CA ARG A 215 -14.96 15.15 -14.63
C ARG A 215 -13.66 14.80 -13.94
N LYS A 216 -12.82 14.07 -14.67
CA LYS A 216 -11.56 13.49 -14.20
C LYS A 216 -10.64 14.51 -13.50
N GLU A 217 -10.49 15.71 -14.06
CA GLU A 217 -9.58 16.73 -13.50
C GLU A 217 -10.15 17.42 -12.25
N ASP A 218 -11.47 17.66 -12.22
CA ASP A 218 -12.09 18.49 -11.17
C ASP A 218 -12.61 17.65 -10.01
N HIS A 219 -13.23 16.51 -10.31
CA HIS A 219 -14.04 15.74 -9.35
C HIS A 219 -13.29 14.55 -8.73
N MET A 220 -12.11 14.18 -9.26
CA MET A 220 -11.27 13.09 -8.71
C MET A 220 -10.22 13.58 -7.71
N ASN A 221 -10.33 14.83 -7.28
CA ASN A 221 -9.42 15.43 -6.32
C ASN A 221 -9.71 14.91 -4.91
N MET A 222 -8.67 14.50 -4.18
CA MET A 222 -8.83 13.91 -2.86
C MET A 222 -8.72 14.98 -1.77
N ILE A 223 -9.61 14.90 -0.78
CA ILE A 223 -9.54 15.72 0.43
C ILE A 223 -8.78 14.96 1.51
N LEU A 224 -7.69 15.56 2.02
CA LEU A 224 -6.87 14.99 3.10
C LEU A 224 -7.31 15.47 4.48
N GLY A 225 -7.96 16.63 4.56
CA GLY A 225 -8.45 17.19 5.81
C GLY A 225 -8.56 18.71 5.78
N ARG A 226 -8.42 19.33 6.95
CA ARG A 226 -8.42 20.78 7.13
C ARG A 226 -7.10 21.22 7.72
N SER A 227 -6.56 22.36 7.25
CA SER A 227 -5.35 22.90 7.84
C SER A 227 -5.63 23.34 9.27
N LYS A 228 -4.74 22.94 10.18
CA LYS A 228 -4.79 23.34 11.60
C LYS A 228 -3.99 24.61 11.87
N THR A 229 -3.20 25.04 10.89
CA THR A 229 -2.34 26.21 10.97
C THR A 229 -3.06 27.41 10.36
N SER A 230 -3.31 28.43 11.19
CA SER A 230 -3.75 29.76 10.73
C SER A 230 -2.61 30.59 10.13
N ASP A 231 -1.37 30.10 10.18
CA ASP A 231 -0.18 30.80 9.72
C ASP A 231 0.55 29.96 8.65
N PRO A 232 0.35 30.26 7.35
CA PRO A 232 0.92 29.51 6.22
C PRO A 232 2.44 29.66 6.09
N LYS A 233 3.12 30.44 6.95
CA LYS A 233 4.52 30.87 6.77
C LYS A 233 5.58 30.02 7.47
N LYS A 234 5.22 28.96 8.20
CA LYS A 234 6.22 27.97 8.67
C LYS A 234 6.50 26.96 7.56
N GLU A 235 7.05 27.47 6.47
CA GLU A 235 7.51 26.65 5.35
C GLU A 235 8.78 25.89 5.79
N TYR A 236 8.75 24.57 5.63
CA TYR A 236 9.94 23.75 5.82
C TYR A 236 10.78 23.79 4.54
N PRO A 237 12.11 23.99 4.61
CA PRO A 237 12.95 24.08 3.44
C PRO A 237 13.06 22.72 2.74
N THR A 238 12.12 22.43 1.84
CA THR A 238 12.14 21.25 0.97
C THR A 238 12.11 21.69 -0.50
N SER A 239 12.75 20.94 -1.39
CA SER A 239 12.64 21.16 -2.84
C SER A 239 11.22 20.96 -3.38
N LEU A 240 10.31 20.46 -2.53
CA LEU A 240 8.92 20.19 -2.84
C LEU A 240 7.94 21.28 -2.33
N ILE A 241 8.45 22.40 -1.80
CA ILE A 241 7.61 23.54 -1.39
C ILE A 241 6.74 23.98 -2.58
N GLY A 242 5.45 24.19 -2.32
CA GLY A 242 4.46 24.62 -3.32
C GLY A 242 4.12 23.57 -4.38
N LYS A 243 4.72 22.37 -4.33
CA LYS A 243 4.33 21.22 -5.16
C LYS A 243 3.29 20.34 -4.48
N HIS A 244 3.48 20.06 -3.20
CA HIS A 244 2.58 19.20 -2.41
C HIS A 244 2.20 19.88 -1.09
N PRO A 245 1.04 19.55 -0.50
CA PRO A 245 0.67 20.10 0.80
C PRO A 245 1.71 19.77 1.88
N GLN A 246 2.05 20.76 2.70
CA GLN A 246 3.04 20.61 3.76
C GLN A 246 2.68 19.50 4.74
N GLU A 247 1.41 19.38 5.12
CA GLU A 247 0.94 18.34 6.04
C GLU A 247 1.14 16.93 5.48
N LEU A 248 1.05 16.75 4.15
CA LEU A 248 1.33 15.47 3.49
C LEU A 248 2.83 15.14 3.57
N LEU A 249 3.70 16.11 3.26
CA LEU A 249 5.15 15.92 3.33
C LEU A 249 5.62 15.59 4.76
N LEU A 250 5.08 16.28 5.76
CA LEU A 250 5.38 16.01 7.17
C LEU A 250 4.90 14.62 7.61
N LEU A 251 3.71 14.20 7.15
CA LEU A 251 3.19 12.86 7.44
C LEU A 251 4.12 11.77 6.87
N ILE A 252 4.58 11.93 5.63
CA ILE A 252 5.51 11.00 4.99
C ILE A 252 6.87 11.02 5.70
N ALA A 253 7.40 12.21 5.99
CA ALA A 253 8.67 12.36 6.69
C ALA A 253 8.66 11.69 8.08
N GLN A 254 7.57 11.89 8.83
CA GLN A 254 7.35 11.24 10.13
C GLN A 254 7.30 9.72 9.99
N HIS A 255 6.59 9.20 8.99
CA HIS A 255 6.50 7.76 8.74
C HIS A 255 7.86 7.15 8.40
N LEU A 256 8.66 7.85 7.59
CA LEU A 256 10.00 7.40 7.17
C LEU A 256 11.10 7.68 8.21
N ASN A 257 10.78 8.41 9.29
CA ASN A 257 11.72 8.91 10.28
C ASN A 257 12.89 9.71 9.65
N VAL A 258 12.55 10.66 8.76
CA VAL A 258 13.48 11.58 8.09
C VAL A 258 13.02 13.03 8.23
N GLN A 259 13.84 14.01 7.86
CA GLN A 259 13.35 15.39 7.77
C GLN A 259 12.58 15.58 6.47
N ALA A 260 11.54 16.43 6.48
CA ALA A 260 10.80 16.75 5.25
C ALA A 260 11.69 17.42 4.19
N ALA A 261 12.74 18.12 4.62
CA ALA A 261 13.78 18.69 3.76
C ALA A 261 14.59 17.64 2.98
N ASP A 262 14.69 16.42 3.51
CA ASP A 262 15.46 15.33 2.90
C ASP A 262 14.68 14.63 1.80
N ILE A 263 13.36 14.82 1.72
CA ILE A 263 12.52 14.25 0.66
C ILE A 263 12.76 15.04 -0.63
N VAL A 264 13.32 14.36 -1.62
CA VAL A 264 13.69 14.94 -2.91
C VAL A 264 12.56 14.79 -3.92
N ASP A 265 11.95 13.61 -3.97
CA ASP A 265 10.87 13.29 -4.90
C ASP A 265 9.98 12.16 -4.38
N LEU A 266 8.79 12.05 -4.95
CA LEU A 266 7.75 11.12 -4.53
C LEU A 266 7.11 10.45 -5.74
N ASP A 267 6.97 9.13 -5.67
CA ASP A 267 6.11 8.35 -6.55
C ASP A 267 5.12 7.54 -5.70
N LEU A 268 3.95 8.13 -5.51
CA LEU A 268 2.93 7.60 -4.60
C LEU A 268 1.67 7.22 -5.38
N CYS A 269 1.11 6.07 -5.03
CA CYS A 269 -0.19 5.62 -5.45
C CYS A 269 -1.14 5.52 -4.25
N PHE A 270 -2.42 5.54 -4.54
CA PHE A 270 -3.48 5.45 -3.55
C PHE A 270 -4.25 4.16 -3.73
N SER A 271 -4.71 3.62 -2.63
CA SER A 271 -5.50 2.40 -2.56
C SER A 271 -6.58 2.56 -1.52
N THR A 272 -7.61 1.72 -1.60
CA THR A 272 -8.55 1.57 -0.49
C THR A 272 -7.80 1.07 0.74
N TYR A 273 -8.14 1.60 1.92
CA TYR A 273 -7.58 1.14 3.19
C TYR A 273 -8.09 -0.26 3.58
N GLN A 274 -9.20 -0.70 3.01
CA GLN A 274 -9.74 -2.04 3.22
C GLN A 274 -8.73 -3.11 2.75
N ASN A 275 -8.36 -4.00 3.67
CA ASN A 275 -7.54 -5.18 3.41
C ASN A 275 -8.27 -6.21 2.53
N ALA A 276 -7.49 -7.05 1.87
CA ALA A 276 -7.99 -8.22 1.17
C ALA A 276 -8.69 -9.18 2.16
N ASN A 277 -9.83 -9.74 1.76
CA ASN A 277 -10.57 -10.66 2.62
C ASN A 277 -11.31 -11.75 1.83
N VAL A 278 -11.70 -12.81 2.53
CA VAL A 278 -12.65 -13.81 2.03
C VAL A 278 -14.07 -13.37 2.41
N GLY A 279 -15.03 -13.66 1.53
CA GLY A 279 -16.45 -13.55 1.85
C GLY A 279 -17.32 -14.33 0.87
N GLY A 280 -18.63 -14.07 0.90
CA GLY A 280 -19.66 -14.93 0.30
C GLY A 280 -20.40 -15.72 1.38
N ILE A 281 -21.53 -16.33 1.03
CA ILE A 281 -22.35 -17.09 2.00
C ILE A 281 -21.57 -18.29 2.55
N ASN A 282 -20.62 -18.81 1.77
CA ASN A 282 -19.82 -19.98 2.09
C ASN A 282 -18.32 -19.68 2.10
N ASP A 283 -17.93 -18.40 2.25
CA ASP A 283 -16.53 -17.96 2.19
C ASP A 283 -15.83 -18.39 0.86
N GLU A 284 -16.55 -18.30 -0.26
CA GLU A 284 -16.09 -18.79 -1.58
C GLU A 284 -15.43 -17.72 -2.47
N TYR A 285 -15.43 -16.45 -2.07
CA TYR A 285 -14.89 -15.34 -2.87
C TYR A 285 -13.74 -14.61 -2.17
N ILE A 286 -12.78 -14.14 -2.96
CA ILE A 286 -11.74 -13.20 -2.52
C ILE A 286 -12.15 -11.79 -2.97
N TYR A 287 -12.19 -10.85 -2.02
CA TYR A 287 -12.38 -9.44 -2.31
C TYR A 287 -11.07 -8.68 -2.05
N SER A 288 -10.56 -8.05 -3.10
CA SER A 288 -9.41 -7.15 -3.01
C SER A 288 -9.37 -6.25 -4.22
N GLY A 289 -8.72 -5.10 -4.09
CA GLY A 289 -8.19 -4.38 -5.24
C GLY A 289 -7.01 -5.12 -5.86
N ARG A 290 -6.62 -4.75 -7.08
CA ARG A 290 -5.38 -5.19 -7.75
C ARG A 290 -5.28 -6.68 -8.09
N LEU A 291 -6.39 -7.45 -7.99
CA LEU A 291 -6.41 -8.86 -8.44
C LEU A 291 -5.92 -8.98 -9.89
N ASP A 292 -6.36 -8.04 -10.74
CA ASP A 292 -5.73 -7.76 -12.02
C ASP A 292 -4.44 -6.93 -11.81
N ASN A 293 -3.23 -7.46 -12.01
CA ASN A 293 -2.87 -8.84 -12.39
C ASN A 293 -2.04 -9.54 -11.31
N LEU A 294 -2.18 -9.11 -10.05
CA LEU A 294 -1.42 -9.65 -8.93
C LEU A 294 -1.74 -11.12 -8.63
N THR A 295 -2.93 -11.61 -9.02
CA THR A 295 -3.25 -13.04 -8.95
C THR A 295 -2.26 -13.84 -9.80
N THR A 296 -2.10 -13.48 -11.07
CA THR A 296 -1.15 -14.13 -11.97
C THR A 296 0.28 -13.99 -11.44
N CYS A 297 0.68 -12.80 -11.02
CA CYS A 297 2.04 -12.60 -10.51
C CYS A 297 2.34 -13.46 -9.27
N TYR A 298 1.41 -13.55 -8.32
CA TYR A 298 1.55 -14.39 -7.13
C TYR A 298 1.70 -15.86 -7.51
N GLU A 299 0.84 -16.38 -8.40
CA GLU A 299 0.92 -17.76 -8.87
C GLU A 299 2.25 -18.05 -9.57
N ARG A 300 2.69 -17.17 -10.48
CA ARG A 300 3.93 -17.41 -11.24
C ARG A 300 5.18 -17.36 -10.39
N VAL A 301 5.25 -16.43 -9.43
CA VAL A 301 6.36 -16.42 -8.47
C VAL A 301 6.31 -17.69 -7.64
N SER A 302 5.15 -18.06 -7.09
CA SER A 302 5.02 -19.25 -6.23
C SER A 302 5.35 -20.56 -6.94
N LEU A 303 5.04 -20.69 -8.24
CA LEU A 303 5.45 -21.85 -9.06
C LEU A 303 6.96 -21.94 -9.29
N LEU A 304 7.67 -20.81 -9.20
CA LEU A 304 9.11 -20.73 -9.46
C LEU A 304 9.96 -21.00 -8.20
N LEU A 305 9.41 -20.76 -7.00
CA LEU A 305 10.11 -20.96 -5.72
C LEU A 305 10.37 -22.46 -5.47
#